data_AF-A0A2V3DVX3-F1
#
_entry.id   AF-A0A2V3DVX3-F1
#
_cell.length_a   1.000
_cell.length_b   1.000
_cell.length_c   1.000
_cell.angle_alpha   90.00
_cell.angle_beta   90.00
_cell.angle_gamma   90.00
#
_symmetry.space_group_name_H-M   'P 1'
#
loop_
_entity.id
_entity.type
_entity.pdbx_description
1 polymer ?
#
loop_
_entity_poly.entity_id
_entity_poly.type
_entity_poly.pdbx_seq_one_letter_code
_entity_poly.pdbx_strand_id
1 'polypeptide(L)'
;MRLTTNCPLAWGGTDDIENLQPLCEECNHDKQDYYATFNAYADKIRVAASLLEPHKRIGETLRVFKEAGEPTPSEVVGLVACLIQYQENWQKRMRELRQLGWDYRTHKKKKHGRMRSSYELTKWMPWPSEPIAPLIRQIENDKKLTNRQVSS
;
A
#
# COMPACT_ATOMS: atom_id res chain seq x y z
N MET A 1 1.89 -3.24 -28.77
CA MET A 1 1.90 -3.47 -27.32
C MET A 1 3.36 -3.63 -26.90
N ARG A 2 3.82 -2.95 -25.85
CA ARG A 2 5.20 -3.04 -25.35
C ARG A 2 5.16 -3.46 -23.88
N LEU A 3 6.22 -4.13 -23.43
CA LEU A 3 6.44 -4.38 -22.01
C LEU A 3 6.90 -3.08 -21.37
N THR A 4 6.20 -2.62 -20.34
CA THR A 4 6.53 -1.40 -19.61
C THR A 4 6.58 -1.65 -18.11
N THR A 5 7.41 -0.89 -17.39
CA THR A 5 7.56 -1.08 -15.95
C THR A 5 6.27 -0.75 -15.20
N ASN A 6 5.91 -1.57 -14.23
CA ASN A 6 4.71 -1.42 -13.43
C ASN A 6 4.89 -0.35 -12.36
N CYS A 7 6.01 -0.42 -11.64
CA CYS A 7 6.44 0.67 -10.77
C CYS A 7 7.37 1.66 -11.51
N PRO A 8 7.22 2.98 -11.29
CA PRO A 8 8.21 3.96 -11.71
C PRO A 8 9.61 3.64 -11.16
N LEU A 9 10.64 3.78 -11.99
CA LEU A 9 12.05 3.65 -11.56
C LEU A 9 12.37 4.59 -10.40
N ALA A 10 11.79 5.80 -10.43
CA ALA A 10 11.93 6.77 -9.36
C ALA A 10 11.43 6.25 -7.99
N TRP A 11 10.59 5.22 -7.93
CA TRP A 11 10.09 4.66 -6.66
C TRP A 11 10.74 3.32 -6.32
N GLY A 12 11.77 2.92 -7.08
CA GLY A 12 12.47 1.65 -6.91
C GLY A 12 11.95 0.52 -7.81
N GLY A 13 11.19 0.83 -8.86
CA GLY A 13 10.88 -0.17 -9.89
C GLY A 13 12.15 -0.65 -10.61
N THR A 14 12.15 -1.92 -11.03
CA THR A 14 13.25 -2.56 -11.78
C THR A 14 12.84 -2.92 -13.21
N ASP A 15 13.77 -3.39 -14.04
CA ASP A 15 13.52 -3.92 -15.38
C ASP A 15 13.27 -5.43 -15.42
N ASP A 16 13.14 -6.06 -14.25
CA ASP A 16 12.82 -7.48 -14.11
C ASP A 16 11.45 -7.82 -14.69
N ILE A 17 11.32 -9.01 -15.27
CA ILE A 17 10.10 -9.46 -15.95
C ILE A 17 8.84 -9.39 -15.06
N GLU A 18 9.00 -9.57 -13.74
CA GLU A 18 7.91 -9.48 -12.76
C GLU A 18 7.39 -8.06 -12.56
N ASN A 19 8.21 -7.04 -12.84
CA ASN A 19 7.81 -5.64 -12.84
C ASN A 19 7.36 -5.18 -14.24
N LEU A 20 7.33 -6.04 -15.26
CA LEU A 20 6.86 -5.67 -16.60
C LEU A 20 5.38 -6.00 -16.79
N GLN A 21 4.65 -5.10 -17.43
CA GLN A 21 3.27 -5.32 -17.85
C GLN A 21 3.09 -4.98 -19.34
N PRO A 22 2.23 -5.72 -20.06
CA PRO A 22 1.92 -5.37 -21.43
C PRO A 22 0.93 -4.20 -21.45
N LEU A 23 1.34 -3.06 -22.02
CA LEU A 23 0.46 -1.91 -22.28
C LEU A 23 0.64 -1.39 -23.72
N CYS A 24 -0.37 -0.68 -24.24
CA CYS A 24 -0.15 0.18 -25.40
C CYS A 24 0.60 1.46 -24.99
N GLU A 25 1.12 2.20 -25.96
CA GLU A 25 1.91 3.40 -25.70
C GLU A 25 1.10 4.48 -24.97
N GLU A 26 -0.15 4.72 -25.41
CA GLU A 26 -1.08 5.67 -24.78
C GLU A 26 -1.37 5.31 -23.32
N CYS A 27 -1.76 4.07 -23.04
CA CYS A 27 -2.00 3.63 -21.65
C CYS A 27 -0.74 3.68 -20.79
N ASN A 28 0.45 3.51 -21.38
CA ASN A 28 1.69 3.67 -20.63
C ASN A 28 1.99 5.13 -20.31
N HIS A 29 1.78 6.06 -21.24
CA HIS A 29 1.92 7.49 -20.99
C HIS A 29 0.95 7.96 -19.91
N ASP A 30 -0.34 7.63 -20.01
CA ASP A 30 -1.34 7.99 -18.99
C ASP A 30 -0.96 7.49 -17.59
N LYS A 31 -0.42 6.27 -17.51
CA LYS A 31 0.08 5.69 -16.26
C LYS A 31 1.29 6.46 -15.72
N GLN A 32 2.26 6.77 -16.59
CA GLN A 32 3.46 7.52 -16.21
C GLN A 32 3.10 8.93 -15.74
N ASP A 33 2.23 9.63 -16.45
CA ASP A 33 1.74 10.96 -16.10
C ASP A 33 1.01 10.94 -14.77
N TYR A 34 0.14 9.94 -14.55
CA TYR A 34 -0.53 9.77 -13.27
C TYR A 34 0.46 9.58 -12.11
N TYR A 35 1.47 8.72 -12.25
CA TYR A 35 2.44 8.54 -11.18
C TYR A 35 3.38 9.74 -11.01
N ALA A 36 3.66 10.48 -12.09
CA ALA A 36 4.48 11.68 -12.05
C ALA A 36 3.86 12.79 -11.19
N THR A 37 2.53 12.83 -11.01
CA THR A 37 1.89 13.79 -10.09
C THR A 37 2.34 13.63 -8.64
N PHE A 38 2.91 12.47 -8.30
CA PHE A 38 3.39 12.14 -6.96
C PHE A 38 4.92 12.26 -6.82
N ASN A 39 5.63 12.78 -7.84
CA ASN A 39 7.09 12.86 -7.84
C ASN A 39 7.66 13.79 -6.77
N ALA A 40 6.88 14.76 -6.29
CA ALA A 40 7.30 15.66 -5.20
C ALA A 40 7.62 14.90 -3.89
N TYR A 41 7.19 13.65 -3.77
CA TYR A 41 7.43 12.78 -2.62
C TYR A 41 8.02 11.42 -3.05
N ALA A 42 8.61 11.35 -4.25
CA ALA A 42 9.22 10.14 -4.80
C ALA A 42 10.29 9.55 -3.87
N ASP A 43 11.14 10.37 -3.27
CA ASP A 43 12.21 9.88 -2.39
C ASP A 43 11.63 9.23 -1.12
N LYS A 44 10.62 9.85 -0.51
CA LYS A 44 9.93 9.29 0.65
C LYS A 44 9.17 8.01 0.30
N ILE A 45 8.48 7.99 -0.84
CA ILE A 45 7.82 6.78 -1.36
C ILE A 45 8.86 5.68 -1.59
N ARG A 46 10.02 5.98 -2.18
CA ARG A 46 11.09 5.01 -2.43
C ARG A 46 11.59 4.38 -1.12
N VAL A 47 11.80 5.19 -0.08
CA VAL A 47 12.16 4.68 1.25
C VAL A 47 11.08 3.74 1.78
N ALA A 48 9.80 4.15 1.73
CA ALA A 48 8.71 3.28 2.14
C ALA A 48 8.66 1.98 1.32
N ALA A 49 8.82 2.06 0.01
CA ALA A 49 8.77 0.93 -0.91
C ALA A 49 9.93 -0.06 -0.74
N SER A 50 11.05 0.37 -0.17
CA SER A 50 12.21 -0.49 0.14
C SER A 50 12.03 -1.38 1.38
N LEU A 51 10.97 -1.17 2.17
CA LEU A 51 10.73 -1.95 3.38
C LEU A 51 10.30 -3.38 3.01
N LEU A 52 10.95 -4.40 3.59
CA LEU A 52 10.67 -5.79 3.22
C LEU A 52 9.21 -6.21 3.52
N GLU A 53 8.72 -5.84 4.70
CA GLU A 53 7.38 -6.24 5.13
C GLU A 53 6.29 -5.39 4.46
N PRO A 54 5.28 -6.00 3.81
CA PRO A 54 4.25 -5.27 3.08
C PRO A 54 3.45 -4.32 3.97
N HIS A 55 3.21 -4.66 5.25
CA HIS A 55 2.56 -3.77 6.21
C HIS A 55 3.36 -2.48 6.43
N LYS A 56 4.69 -2.60 6.56
CA LYS A 56 5.57 -1.46 6.76
C LYS A 56 5.59 -0.57 5.51
N ARG A 57 5.69 -1.16 4.31
CA ARG A 57 5.58 -0.41 3.04
C ARG A 57 4.29 0.40 2.95
N ILE A 58 3.16 -0.27 3.20
CA ILE A 58 1.85 0.35 3.16
C ILE A 58 1.74 1.46 4.21
N GLY A 59 2.07 1.17 5.48
CA GLY A 59 1.93 2.13 6.57
C GLY A 59 2.81 3.36 6.39
N GLU A 60 4.09 3.19 6.01
CA GLU A 60 4.97 4.33 5.73
C GLU A 60 4.50 5.12 4.51
N THR A 61 3.95 4.47 3.47
CA THR A 61 3.33 5.18 2.35
C THR A 61 2.16 6.05 2.82
N LEU A 62 1.30 5.54 3.70
CA LEU A 62 0.21 6.35 4.29
C LEU A 62 0.74 7.55 5.07
N ARG A 63 1.86 7.39 5.79
CA ARG A 63 2.50 8.47 6.54
C ARG A 63 3.05 9.56 5.63
N VAL A 64 3.69 9.19 4.51
CA VAL A 64 4.22 10.16 3.52
C VAL A 64 3.13 11.11 3.05
N PHE A 65 1.98 10.58 2.66
CA PHE A 65 0.84 11.39 2.20
C PHE A 65 0.19 12.17 3.34
N LYS A 66 0.10 11.60 4.54
CA LYS A 66 -0.41 12.30 5.72
C LYS A 66 0.43 13.53 6.06
N GLU A 67 1.76 13.40 6.02
CA GLU A 67 2.70 14.50 6.23
C GLU A 67 2.58 15.57 5.14
N ALA A 68 2.21 15.18 3.92
CA ALA A 68 1.90 16.10 2.82
C ALA A 68 0.49 16.73 2.91
N GLY A 69 -0.34 16.31 3.87
CA GLY A 69 -1.72 16.78 4.00
C GLY A 69 -2.70 16.20 2.98
N GLU A 70 -2.34 15.10 2.32
CA GLU A 70 -3.12 14.49 1.24
C GLU A 70 -3.62 13.08 1.59
N PRO A 71 -4.76 12.64 1.05
CA PRO A 71 -5.19 11.25 1.14
C PRO A 71 -4.40 10.38 0.14
N THR A 72 -3.90 9.23 0.58
CA THR A 72 -3.17 8.29 -0.26
C THR A 72 -4.10 7.60 -1.27
N PRO A 73 -3.84 7.66 -2.58
CA PRO A 73 -4.61 6.93 -3.57
C PRO A 73 -4.44 5.41 -3.44
N SER A 74 -5.52 4.66 -3.67
CA SER A 74 -5.49 3.18 -3.62
C SER A 74 -4.51 2.55 -4.60
N GLU A 75 -4.29 3.19 -5.73
CA GLU A 75 -3.38 2.80 -6.79
C GLU A 75 -1.93 2.86 -6.31
N VAL A 76 -1.57 3.94 -5.60
CA VAL A 76 -0.24 4.11 -4.99
C VAL A 76 -0.03 3.07 -3.89
N VAL A 77 -1.02 2.84 -3.02
CA VAL A 77 -0.93 1.81 -1.97
C VAL A 77 -0.71 0.43 -2.57
N GLY A 78 -1.52 0.05 -3.57
CA GLY A 78 -1.42 -1.25 -4.23
C GLY A 78 -0.09 -1.45 -4.94
N LEU A 79 0.40 -0.41 -5.63
CA LEU A 79 1.68 -0.46 -6.33
C LEU A 79 2.84 -0.67 -5.34
N VAL A 80 2.93 0.15 -4.30
CA VAL A 80 4.02 0.09 -3.32
C VAL A 80 3.97 -1.23 -2.52
N ALA A 81 2.77 -1.72 -2.20
CA ALA A 81 2.60 -3.02 -1.55
C ALA A 81 3.19 -4.19 -2.36
N CYS A 82 3.16 -4.10 -3.70
CA CYS A 82 3.60 -5.18 -4.60
C CYS A 82 5.07 -5.10 -5.04
N LEU A 83 5.80 -4.02 -4.70
CA LEU A 83 7.14 -3.73 -5.24
C LEU A 83 8.20 -4.84 -5.06
N ILE A 84 8.39 -5.34 -3.84
CA ILE A 84 9.39 -6.38 -3.52
C ILE A 84 8.79 -7.78 -3.64
N GLN A 85 7.51 -7.89 -3.32
CA GLN A 85 6.77 -9.14 -3.28
C GLN A 85 5.35 -8.83 -3.71
N TYR A 86 4.85 -9.58 -4.69
CA TYR A 86 3.46 -9.50 -5.10
C TYR A 86 2.49 -9.72 -3.92
N GLN A 87 1.56 -8.79 -3.71
CA GLN A 87 0.53 -8.84 -2.68
C GLN A 87 -0.85 -8.87 -3.33
N GLU A 88 -1.35 -10.07 -3.65
CA GLU A 88 -2.68 -10.25 -4.23
C GLU A 88 -3.80 -9.57 -3.42
N ASN A 89 -3.65 -9.56 -2.09
CA ASN A 89 -4.63 -8.97 -1.17
C ASN A 89 -4.00 -7.93 -0.24
N TRP A 90 -3.41 -6.88 -0.81
CA TRP A 90 -2.90 -5.74 -0.05
C TRP A 90 -3.99 -5.06 0.81
N GLN A 91 -5.25 -5.16 0.41
CA GLN A 91 -6.38 -4.66 1.21
C GLN A 91 -6.52 -5.42 2.53
N LYS A 92 -6.16 -6.71 2.58
CA LYS A 92 -6.06 -7.46 3.84
C LYS A 92 -4.98 -6.88 4.73
N ARG A 93 -3.79 -6.59 4.18
CA ARG A 93 -2.68 -5.96 4.91
C ARG A 93 -3.10 -4.62 5.52
N MET A 94 -3.84 -3.80 4.76
CA MET A 94 -4.46 -2.57 5.26
C MET A 94 -5.38 -2.81 6.46
N ARG A 95 -6.26 -3.82 6.41
CA ARG A 95 -7.12 -4.17 7.56
C ARG A 95 -6.31 -4.68 8.76
N GLU A 96 -5.25 -5.44 8.52
CA GLU A 96 -4.35 -5.96 9.55
C GLU A 96 -3.58 -4.82 10.25
N LEU A 97 -3.28 -3.69 9.58
CA LEU A 97 -2.71 -2.51 10.24
C LEU A 97 -3.55 -2.03 11.43
N ARG A 98 -4.87 -2.19 11.38
CA ARG A 98 -5.75 -1.84 12.51
C ARG A 98 -5.52 -2.69 13.75
N GLN A 99 -5.03 -3.91 13.58
CA GLN A 99 -4.63 -4.76 14.70
C GLN A 99 -3.36 -4.24 15.38
N LEU A 100 -2.54 -3.45 14.67
CA LEU A 100 -1.31 -2.83 15.17
C LEU A 100 -1.54 -1.41 15.73
N GLY A 101 -2.80 -1.00 15.90
CA GLY A 101 -3.14 0.32 16.42
C GLY A 101 -3.08 1.46 15.41
N TRP A 102 -2.91 1.15 14.12
CA TRP A 102 -3.02 2.12 13.03
C TRP A 102 -4.48 2.29 12.61
N ASP A 103 -4.86 3.47 12.14
CA ASP A 103 -6.20 3.68 11.62
C ASP A 103 -6.23 4.71 10.48
N TYR A 104 -7.23 4.57 9.63
CA TYR A 104 -7.43 5.39 8.44
C TYR A 104 -8.89 5.47 8.05
N ARG A 105 -9.28 6.61 7.46
CA ARG A 105 -10.57 6.82 6.80
C ARG A 105 -10.46 6.46 5.33
N THR A 106 -11.52 5.86 4.78
CA THR A 106 -11.62 5.54 3.35
C THR A 106 -12.56 6.53 2.68
N HIS A 107 -12.07 7.20 1.66
CA HIS A 107 -12.84 8.09 0.80
C HIS A 107 -13.09 7.40 -0.53
N LYS A 108 -14.31 7.52 -1.07
CA LYS A 108 -14.69 6.96 -2.36
C LYS A 108 -15.25 8.07 -3.24
N LYS A 109 -14.72 8.22 -4.46
CA LYS A 109 -15.21 9.22 -5.42
C LYS A 109 -15.33 8.58 -6.80
N LYS A 110 -16.44 8.88 -7.49
CA LYS A 110 -16.62 8.48 -8.89
C LYS A 110 -15.85 9.46 -9.79
N LYS A 111 -14.88 8.97 -10.55
CA LYS A 111 -14.12 9.73 -11.56
C LYS A 111 -14.19 8.98 -12.88
N HIS A 112 -14.62 9.64 -13.96
CA HIS A 112 -14.75 9.06 -15.30
C HIS A 112 -15.48 7.70 -15.31
N GLY A 113 -16.61 7.62 -14.60
CA GLY A 113 -17.41 6.39 -14.50
C GLY A 113 -16.87 5.31 -13.55
N ARG A 114 -15.61 5.41 -13.10
CA ARG A 114 -14.97 4.44 -12.19
C ARG A 114 -14.94 4.95 -10.75
N MET A 115 -15.17 4.05 -9.81
CA MET A 115 -15.00 4.36 -8.38
C MET A 115 -13.51 4.33 -8.04
N ARG A 116 -13.00 5.44 -7.51
CA ARG A 116 -11.63 5.56 -6.99
C ARG A 116 -11.69 5.65 -5.48
N SER A 117 -10.80 4.93 -4.80
CA SER A 117 -10.69 4.97 -3.35
C SER A 117 -9.41 5.68 -2.94
N SER A 118 -9.45 6.45 -1.86
CA SER A 118 -8.26 7.00 -1.22
C SER A 118 -8.36 6.83 0.30
N TYR A 119 -7.21 6.86 0.96
CA TYR A 119 -7.08 6.56 2.37
C TYR A 119 -6.43 7.75 3.09
N GLU A 120 -7.08 8.22 4.13
CA GLU A 120 -6.54 9.28 4.99
C GLU A 120 -6.10 8.66 6.31
N LEU A 121 -4.80 8.68 6.59
CA LEU A 121 -4.27 8.19 7.86
C LEU A 121 -4.76 9.08 9.02
N THR A 122 -5.38 8.45 10.01
CA THR A 122 -5.92 9.15 11.19
C THR A 122 -5.13 8.86 12.45
N LYS A 123 -4.51 7.67 12.54
CA LYS A 123 -3.71 7.25 13.69
C LYS A 123 -2.59 6.31 13.21
N TRP A 124 -1.42 6.42 13.81
CA TRP A 124 -0.34 5.44 13.65
C TRP A 124 0.39 5.23 14.98
N MET A 125 1.08 4.11 15.08
CA MET A 125 1.91 3.73 16.22
C MET A 125 3.33 3.46 15.72
N PRO A 126 4.35 3.59 16.59
CA PRO A 126 5.68 3.06 16.28
C PRO A 126 5.59 1.59 15.86
N TRP A 127 6.39 1.18 14.88
CA TRP A 127 6.43 -0.22 14.48
C TRP A 127 6.98 -1.08 15.62
N PRO A 128 6.40 -2.27 15.85
CA PRO A 128 6.97 -3.22 16.80
C PRO A 128 8.35 -3.69 16.33
N SER A 129 9.18 -4.09 17.29
CA SER A 129 10.49 -4.70 17.01
C SER A 129 10.36 -6.10 16.41
N GLU A 130 9.24 -6.78 16.68
CA GLU A 130 8.94 -8.11 16.17
C GLU A 130 8.47 -8.06 14.70
N PRO A 131 8.65 -9.16 13.93
CA PRO A 131 8.07 -9.29 12.60
C PRO A 131 6.53 -9.18 12.64
N ILE A 132 5.96 -8.44 11.69
CA ILE A 132 4.55 -8.06 11.68
C ILE A 132 3.63 -9.26 11.44
N ALA A 133 3.94 -10.11 10.45
CA ALA A 133 3.05 -11.21 10.08
C ALA A 133 2.83 -12.24 11.22
N PRO A 134 3.87 -12.70 11.94
CA PRO A 134 3.71 -13.51 13.15
C PRO A 134 2.88 -12.83 14.24
N LEU A 135 3.14 -11.54 14.50
CA LEU A 135 2.42 -10.78 15.52
C LEU A 135 0.91 -10.68 15.20
N ILE A 136 0.56 -10.37 13.94
CA ILE A 136 -0.84 -10.38 13.49
C ILE A 136 -1.48 -11.74 13.73
N ARG A 137 -0.78 -12.84 13.40
CA ARG A 137 -1.30 -14.20 13.61
C ARG A 137 -1.55 -14.48 15.09
N GLN A 138 -0.68 -14.04 15.98
CA GLN A 138 -0.88 -14.16 17.43
C GLN A 138 -2.13 -13.39 17.88
N ILE A 139 -2.25 -12.11 17.51
CA ILE A 139 -3.42 -11.27 17.83
C ILE A 139 -4.73 -11.92 17.33
N GLU A 140 -4.74 -12.46 16.12
CA GLU A 140 -5.90 -13.15 15.56
C GLU A 140 -6.26 -14.44 16.31
N ASN A 141 -5.26 -15.19 16.78
CA ASN A 141 -5.48 -16.41 17.56
C ASN A 141 -6.04 -16.09 18.95
N ASP A 142 -5.49 -15.08 19.62
CA ASP A 142 -5.93 -14.67 20.95
C ASP A 142 -7.39 -14.22 20.93
N LYS A 143 -7.78 -13.42 19.93
CA LYS A 143 -9.18 -13.03 19.70
C LYS A 143 -10.11 -14.22 19.52
N LYS A 144 -9.68 -15.27 18.80
CA LYS A 144 -10.48 -16.49 18.61
C LYS A 144 -10.65 -17.25 19.92
N LEU A 145 -9.60 -17.33 20.75
CA LEU A 145 -9.67 -17.97 22.06
C LEU A 145 -10.63 -17.23 22.98
N THR A 146 -10.52 -15.91 23.07
CA THR A 146 -11.44 -15.07 23.86
C THR A 146 -12.89 -15.22 23.39
N ASN A 147 -13.16 -15.16 22.08
CA ASN A 147 -14.53 -15.31 21.58
C ASN A 147 -15.15 -16.68 21.86
N ARG A 148 -14.34 -17.75 21.88
CA ARG A 148 -14.82 -19.11 22.22
C ARG A 148 -15.18 -19.21 23.70
N GLN A 149 -14.41 -18.60 24.59
CA GLN A 149 -14.66 -18.58 26.03
C GLN A 149 -15.91 -17.78 26.40
N VAL A 150 -16.25 -16.72 25.64
CA VAL A 150 -17.46 -15.91 25.88
C VAL A 150 -18.73 -16.57 25.34
N SER A 151 -18.61 -17.54 24.43
CA SER A 151 -19.74 -18.21 23.76
C SER A 151 -20.09 -19.59 24.34
N SER A 152 -19.43 -20.00 25.44
CA SER A 152 -19.68 -21.26 26.19
C SER A 152 -20.16 -20.93 27.59
#